data_AF-A0A7S2HSB9-F1
#
_entry.id   AF-A0A7S2HSB9-F1
#
_cell.length_a   1.000
_cell.length_b   1.000
_cell.length_c   1.000
_cell.angle_alpha   90.00
_cell.angle_beta   90.00
_cell.angle_gamma   90.00
#
_symmetry.space_group_name_H-M   'P 1'
#
loop_
_entity.id
_entity.type
_entity.pdbx_description
1 polymer ?
#
loop_
_entity_poly.entity_id
_entity_poly.type
_entity_poly.pdbx_seq_one_letter_code
_entity_poly.pdbx_strand_id
1 'polypeptide(L)'
;VHWTTILSRIMVVFNQTTKESREFNLDWDALNSYCSFFGVDDKVAIELREYFLERRWVAISESRQRISRLFPRYLADGVLWSPVLQFLQPIPAFKMHFMAGKGKASSQESLRYLIEVAKLMQVAVYVPKDRPELGRLYIIVDGEAHHRGKVFIQTLGR
;
A
#
# COMPACT_ATOMS: atom_id res chain seq x y z
N VAL A 1 -14.49 30.87 -10.34
CA VAL A 1 -13.16 30.22 -10.48
C VAL A 1 -13.13 29.04 -9.53
N HIS A 2 -13.17 27.78 -9.99
CA HIS A 2 -12.77 26.63 -9.14
C HIS A 2 -12.75 25.28 -9.85
N TRP A 3 -13.59 25.04 -10.87
CA TRP A 3 -13.68 23.71 -11.47
C TRP A 3 -12.52 23.38 -12.42
N THR A 4 -12.05 24.36 -13.20
CA THR A 4 -10.86 24.22 -14.05
C THR A 4 -9.57 24.03 -13.24
N THR A 5 -9.47 24.64 -12.06
CA THR A 5 -8.33 24.48 -11.14
C THR A 5 -8.34 23.12 -10.43
N ILE A 6 -9.52 22.59 -10.11
CA ILE A 6 -9.67 21.24 -9.54
C ILE A 6 -9.40 20.18 -10.61
N LEU A 7 -9.96 20.33 -11.82
CA LEU A 7 -9.71 19.45 -12.95
C LEU A 7 -8.23 19.42 -13.35
N SER A 8 -7.56 20.57 -13.43
CA SER A 8 -6.11 20.62 -13.74
C SER A 8 -5.26 19.96 -12.66
N ARG A 9 -5.61 20.08 -11.37
CA ARG A 9 -4.91 19.37 -10.28
C ARG A 9 -5.17 17.87 -10.32
N ILE A 10 -6.39 17.43 -10.62
CA ILE A 10 -6.72 16.01 -10.84
C ILE A 10 -5.95 15.49 -12.06
N MET A 11 -5.86 16.26 -13.14
CA MET A 11 -5.09 15.90 -14.34
C MET A 11 -3.59 15.80 -14.07
N VAL A 12 -3.04 16.65 -13.20
CA VAL A 12 -1.65 16.54 -12.73
C VAL A 12 -1.44 15.28 -11.89
N VAL A 13 -2.39 14.93 -11.01
CA VAL A 13 -2.35 13.67 -10.24
C VAL A 13 -2.45 12.45 -11.16
N PHE A 14 -3.36 12.46 -12.15
CA PHE A 14 -3.47 11.38 -13.14
C PHE A 14 -2.23 11.29 -14.05
N ASN A 15 -1.63 12.43 -14.42
CA ASN A 15 -0.38 12.47 -15.17
C ASN A 15 0.83 12.00 -14.33
N GLN A 16 0.75 12.11 -12.99
CA GLN A 16 1.73 11.52 -12.09
C GLN A 16 1.52 10.00 -11.98
N THR A 17 0.27 9.51 -12.00
CA THR A 17 -0.03 8.07 -12.10
C THR A 17 0.50 7.45 -13.40
N THR A 18 0.47 8.17 -14.53
CA THR A 18 1.10 7.72 -15.77
C THR A 18 2.63 7.83 -15.71
N LYS A 19 3.19 8.79 -14.98
CA LYS A 19 4.64 8.84 -14.72
C LYS A 19 5.11 7.64 -13.91
N GLU A 20 4.41 7.27 -12.84
CA GLU A 20 4.72 6.07 -12.04
C GLU A 20 4.57 4.78 -12.84
N SER A 21 3.52 4.67 -13.65
CA SER A 21 3.35 3.52 -14.54
C SER A 21 4.48 3.43 -15.57
N ARG A 22 4.95 4.58 -16.06
CA ARG A 22 6.09 4.66 -16.97
C ARG A 22 7.40 4.31 -16.28
N GLU A 23 7.66 4.84 -15.08
CA GLU A 23 8.84 4.52 -14.28
C GLU A 23 8.87 3.02 -13.93
N PHE A 24 7.74 2.45 -13.51
CA PHE A 24 7.61 1.02 -13.27
C PHE A 24 7.91 0.19 -14.52
N ASN A 25 7.41 0.61 -15.69
CA ASN A 25 7.69 -0.08 -16.95
C ASN A 25 9.18 0.02 -17.35
N LEU A 26 9.82 1.18 -17.11
CA LEU A 26 11.26 1.34 -17.36
C LEU A 26 12.09 0.42 -16.47
N ASP A 27 11.76 0.33 -15.19
CA ASP A 27 12.43 -0.56 -14.25
C ASP A 27 12.17 -2.04 -14.59
N TRP A 28 10.98 -2.37 -15.08
CA TRP A 28 10.64 -3.69 -15.60
C TRP A 28 11.49 -4.08 -16.82
N ASP A 29 11.65 -3.16 -17.77
CA ASP A 29 12.49 -3.35 -18.95
C ASP A 29 13.97 -3.50 -18.55
N ALA A 30 14.43 -2.75 -17.55
CA ALA A 30 15.77 -2.88 -16.98
C ALA A 30 15.97 -4.26 -16.33
N LEU A 31 14.98 -4.77 -15.58
CA LEU A 31 15.02 -6.12 -15.01
C LEU A 31 15.11 -7.20 -16.10
N ASN A 32 14.32 -7.08 -17.17
CA ASN A 32 14.39 -8.02 -18.29
C ASN A 32 15.76 -7.99 -18.99
N SER A 33 16.29 -6.79 -19.19
CA SER A 33 17.62 -6.58 -19.78
C SER A 33 18.71 -7.19 -18.89
N TYR A 34 18.62 -7.01 -17.57
CA TYR A 34 19.52 -7.61 -16.60
C TYR A 34 19.49 -9.14 -16.66
N CYS A 35 18.30 -9.75 -16.59
CA CYS A 35 18.17 -11.21 -16.65
C CYS A 35 18.73 -11.79 -17.93
N SER A 36 18.48 -11.13 -19.07
CA SER A 36 19.01 -11.54 -20.37
C SER A 36 20.53 -11.37 -20.47
N PHE A 37 21.07 -10.23 -20.02
CA PHE A 37 22.50 -9.93 -20.12
C PHE A 37 23.36 -10.85 -19.26
N PHE A 38 22.91 -11.15 -18.03
CA PHE A 38 23.63 -12.03 -17.12
C PHE A 38 23.30 -13.52 -17.28
N GLY A 39 22.39 -13.88 -18.20
CA GLY A 39 21.98 -15.27 -18.42
C GLY A 39 21.38 -15.89 -17.15
N VAL A 40 20.53 -15.13 -16.44
CA VAL A 40 19.86 -15.62 -15.24
C VAL A 40 18.98 -16.81 -15.60
N ASP A 41 19.05 -17.88 -14.80
CA ASP A 41 18.21 -19.07 -14.97
C ASP A 41 16.73 -18.70 -15.09
N ASP A 42 16.03 -19.33 -16.03
CA ASP A 42 14.64 -18.98 -16.36
C ASP A 42 13.72 -19.03 -15.13
N LYS A 43 13.95 -20.00 -14.22
CA LYS A 43 13.16 -20.11 -13.00
C LYS A 43 13.38 -18.91 -12.08
N VAL A 44 14.62 -18.50 -11.89
CA VAL A 44 14.98 -17.34 -11.07
C VAL A 44 14.50 -16.04 -11.72
N ALA A 45 14.57 -15.94 -13.04
CA ALA A 45 14.07 -14.78 -13.78
C ALA A 45 12.53 -14.65 -13.68
N ILE A 46 11.79 -15.75 -13.64
CA ILE A 46 10.34 -15.76 -13.37
C ILE A 46 10.05 -15.29 -11.95
N GLU A 47 10.72 -15.86 -10.94
CA GLU A 47 10.54 -15.47 -9.53
C GLU A 47 10.84 -13.97 -9.30
N LEU A 48 11.90 -13.44 -9.93
CA LEU A 48 12.24 -12.01 -9.87
C LEU A 48 11.16 -11.11 -10.50
N ARG A 49 10.59 -11.53 -11.62
CA ARG A 49 9.50 -10.81 -12.30
C ARG A 49 8.22 -10.82 -11.47
N GLU A 50 7.83 -11.97 -10.93
CA GLU A 50 6.69 -12.08 -10.03
C GLU A 50 6.85 -11.18 -8.81
N TYR A 51 8.02 -11.21 -8.18
CA TYR A 51 8.34 -10.31 -7.07
C TYR A 51 8.24 -8.82 -7.48
N PHE A 52 8.75 -8.47 -8.65
CA PHE A 52 8.70 -7.10 -9.14
C PHE A 52 7.27 -6.60 -9.42
N LEU A 53 6.40 -7.48 -9.93
CA LEU A 53 4.98 -7.16 -10.10
C LEU A 53 4.29 -6.87 -8.77
N GLU A 54 4.59 -7.63 -7.73
CA GLU A 54 4.02 -7.40 -6.39
C GLU A 54 4.51 -6.08 -5.77
N ARG A 55 5.75 -5.66 -6.07
CA ARG A 55 6.28 -4.35 -5.65
C ARG A 55 5.52 -3.15 -6.24
N ARG A 56 4.70 -3.34 -7.27
CA ARG A 56 3.85 -2.27 -7.81
C ARG A 56 2.96 -1.64 -6.73
N TRP A 57 2.42 -2.45 -5.82
CA TRP A 57 1.57 -1.96 -4.73
C TRP A 57 2.34 -1.16 -3.69
N VAL A 58 3.60 -1.53 -3.45
CA VAL A 58 4.52 -0.77 -2.60
C VAL A 58 4.75 0.61 -3.20
N ALA A 59 5.08 0.68 -4.49
CA ALA A 59 5.31 1.95 -5.19
C ALA A 59 4.06 2.87 -5.18
N ILE A 60 2.87 2.31 -5.41
CA ILE A 60 1.61 3.07 -5.32
C ILE A 60 1.40 3.60 -3.90
N SER A 61 1.67 2.79 -2.88
CA SER A 61 1.50 3.22 -1.48
C SER A 61 2.50 4.31 -1.08
N GLU A 62 3.77 4.17 -1.46
CA GLU A 62 4.81 5.17 -1.24
C GLU A 62 4.50 6.49 -1.96
N SER A 63 3.99 6.43 -3.20
CA SER A 63 3.55 7.61 -3.91
C SER A 63 2.41 8.33 -3.18
N ARG A 64 1.40 7.59 -2.72
CA ARG A 64 0.30 8.17 -1.92
C ARG A 64 0.83 8.86 -0.66
N GLN A 65 1.79 8.27 0.04
CA GLN A 65 2.45 8.91 1.17
C GLN A 65 3.26 10.17 0.78
N ARG A 66 3.90 10.17 -0.40
CA ARG A 66 4.61 11.34 -0.91
C ARG A 66 3.65 12.47 -1.24
N ILE A 67 2.57 12.14 -1.93
CA ILE A 67 1.51 13.07 -2.34
C ILE A 67 0.81 13.65 -1.11
N SER A 68 0.54 12.85 -0.09
CA SER A 68 -0.11 13.34 1.14
C SER A 68 0.73 14.41 1.87
N ARG A 69 2.06 14.35 1.77
CA ARG A 69 2.96 15.39 2.30
C ARG A 69 2.87 16.73 1.56
N LEU A 70 2.37 16.74 0.32
CA LEU A 70 2.21 17.95 -0.49
C LEU A 70 0.91 18.70 -0.18
N PHE A 71 -0.03 18.08 0.53
CA PHE A 71 -1.32 18.67 0.84
C PHE A 71 -1.39 19.21 2.27
N PRO A 72 -2.23 20.24 2.52
CA PRO A 72 -2.61 20.62 3.87
C PRO A 72 -3.16 19.42 4.66
N ARG A 73 -2.89 19.39 5.98
CA ARG A 73 -3.21 18.25 6.86
C ARG A 73 -4.64 17.71 6.67
N TYR A 74 -5.65 18.59 6.59
CA TYR A 74 -7.05 18.19 6.45
C TYR A 74 -7.37 17.43 5.14
N LEU A 75 -6.63 17.69 4.05
CA LEU A 75 -6.78 16.95 2.79
C LEU A 75 -5.95 15.67 2.79
N ALA A 76 -4.73 15.73 3.35
CA ALA A 76 -3.85 14.58 3.48
C ALA A 76 -4.51 13.47 4.31
N ASP A 77 -5.17 13.85 5.40
CA ASP A 77 -5.89 12.95 6.29
C ASP A 77 -7.00 12.19 5.55
N GLY A 78 -7.75 12.86 4.66
CA GLY A 78 -8.80 12.22 3.85
C GLY A 78 -8.26 11.23 2.81
N VAL A 79 -7.15 11.58 2.15
CA VAL A 79 -6.51 10.74 1.13
C VAL A 79 -5.88 9.49 1.74
N LEU A 80 -5.26 9.61 2.91
CA LEU A 80 -4.63 8.49 3.61
C LEU A 80 -5.64 7.58 4.33
N TRP A 81 -6.72 8.17 4.85
CA TRP A 81 -7.69 7.43 5.65
C TRP A 81 -8.51 6.43 4.85
N SER A 82 -9.02 6.84 3.68
CA SER A 82 -9.99 6.05 2.92
C SER A 82 -9.50 4.64 2.56
N PRO A 83 -8.25 4.43 2.08
CA PRO A 83 -7.76 3.09 1.74
C PRO A 83 -7.40 2.26 2.98
N VAL A 84 -7.05 2.88 4.11
CA VAL A 84 -6.60 2.18 5.31
C VAL A 84 -7.77 1.68 6.17
N LEU A 85 -8.90 2.38 6.10
CA LEU A 85 -10.14 2.04 6.81
C LEU A 85 -10.54 0.56 6.65
N GLN A 86 -10.53 0.05 5.41
CA GLN A 86 -10.94 -1.32 5.11
C GLN A 86 -10.04 -2.38 5.76
N PHE A 87 -8.78 -2.05 6.05
CA PHE A 87 -7.82 -2.95 6.68
C PHE A 87 -7.90 -2.91 8.21
N LEU A 88 -8.19 -1.75 8.79
CA LEU A 88 -8.26 -1.59 10.25
C LEU A 88 -9.60 -2.00 10.84
N GLN A 89 -10.72 -1.77 10.14
CA GLN A 89 -12.06 -2.11 10.59
C GLN A 89 -12.27 -3.58 11.04
N PRO A 90 -11.74 -4.60 10.32
CA PRO A 90 -11.91 -6.00 10.74
C PRO A 90 -11.13 -6.36 12.02
N ILE A 91 -10.09 -5.60 12.36
CA ILE A 91 -9.19 -5.92 13.46
C ILE A 91 -9.85 -5.59 14.81
N PRO A 92 -10.03 -6.57 15.72
CA PRO A 92 -10.74 -6.35 16.98
C PRO A 92 -10.22 -5.20 17.83
N ALA A 93 -8.89 -5.01 17.88
CA ALA A 93 -8.26 -3.93 18.63
C ALA A 93 -8.70 -2.52 18.18
N PHE A 94 -9.10 -2.35 16.92
CA PHE A 94 -9.54 -1.07 16.39
C PHE A 94 -11.06 -0.88 16.44
N LYS A 95 -11.85 -1.93 16.72
CA LYS A 95 -13.33 -1.88 16.69
C LYS A 95 -13.91 -0.78 17.59
N MET A 96 -13.32 -0.54 18.77
CA MET A 96 -13.77 0.51 19.70
C MET A 96 -13.62 1.94 19.16
N HIS A 97 -12.75 2.12 18.17
CA HIS A 97 -12.55 3.41 17.50
C HIS A 97 -13.54 3.64 16.36
N PHE A 98 -14.38 2.65 16.03
CA PHE A 98 -15.42 2.75 15.02
C PHE A 98 -16.81 2.84 15.66
N MET A 99 -17.70 3.62 15.05
CA MET A 99 -19.12 3.58 15.35
C MET A 99 -19.70 2.24 14.93
N ALA A 100 -20.54 1.66 15.78
CA ALA A 100 -21.26 0.43 15.49
C ALA A 100 -21.97 0.53 14.12
N GLY A 101 -21.54 -0.31 13.17
CA GLY A 101 -22.23 -0.53 11.89
C GLY A 101 -22.05 0.54 10.80
N LYS A 102 -21.15 1.53 10.92
CA LYS A 102 -21.04 2.60 9.89
C LYS A 102 -19.64 2.87 9.32
N GLY A 103 -18.59 2.15 9.74
CA GLY A 103 -17.22 2.38 9.25
C GLY A 103 -16.70 3.81 9.50
N LYS A 104 -17.38 4.58 10.36
CA LYS A 104 -17.00 5.93 10.77
C LYS A 104 -16.30 5.87 12.11
N ALA A 105 -15.35 6.76 12.35
CA ALA A 105 -14.71 6.87 13.65
C ALA A 105 -15.75 7.22 14.75
N SER A 106 -15.60 6.65 15.94
CA SER A 106 -16.52 6.84 17.08
C SER A 106 -16.47 8.25 17.67
N SER A 107 -15.33 8.92 17.56
CA SER A 107 -15.10 10.30 18.00
C SER A 107 -14.06 10.98 17.12
N GLN A 108 -13.91 12.31 17.25
CA GLN A 108 -12.86 13.05 16.57
C GLN A 108 -11.46 12.63 17.03
N GLU A 109 -11.31 12.22 18.29
CA GLU A 109 -10.05 11.68 18.83
C GLU A 109 -9.72 10.32 18.24
N SER A 110 -10.70 9.42 18.16
CA SER A 110 -10.55 8.13 17.47
C SER A 110 -10.15 8.33 16.01
N LEU A 111 -10.76 9.29 15.31
CA LEU A 111 -10.40 9.61 13.93
C LEU A 111 -8.94 10.07 13.82
N ARG A 112 -8.50 10.97 14.71
CA ARG A 112 -7.11 11.45 14.74
C ARG A 112 -6.14 10.29 15.01
N TYR A 113 -6.42 9.46 16.01
CA TYR A 113 -5.61 8.29 16.32
C TYR A 113 -5.48 7.34 15.11
N LEU A 114 -6.61 7.02 14.47
CA LEU A 114 -6.64 6.14 13.30
C LEU A 114 -5.89 6.72 12.10
N ILE A 115 -5.96 8.04 11.89
CA ILE A 115 -5.19 8.73 10.87
C ILE A 115 -3.68 8.66 11.16
N GLU A 116 -3.26 8.84 12.42
CA GLU A 116 -1.84 8.72 12.79
C GLU A 116 -1.34 7.29 12.61
N VAL A 117 -2.15 6.29 12.94
CA VAL A 117 -1.86 4.88 12.60
C VAL A 117 -1.70 4.71 11.08
N ALA A 118 -2.65 5.23 10.29
CA ALA A 118 -2.61 5.15 8.83
C ALA A 118 -1.35 5.81 8.23
N LYS A 119 -0.87 6.91 8.80
CA LYS A 119 0.38 7.59 8.39
C LYS A 119 1.63 6.74 8.64
N LEU A 120 1.62 5.92 9.69
CA LEU A 120 2.75 5.06 10.08
C LEU A 120 2.74 3.72 9.33
N MET A 121 1.60 3.32 8.76
CA MET A 121 1.51 2.08 8.00
C MET A 121 2.32 2.15 6.70
N GLN A 122 3.11 1.10 6.46
CA GLN A 122 3.88 0.92 5.24
C GLN A 122 3.50 -0.41 4.60
N VAL A 123 3.39 -0.42 3.27
CA VAL A 123 3.16 -1.66 2.52
C VAL A 123 4.51 -2.35 2.33
N ALA A 124 4.55 -3.64 2.64
CA ALA A 124 5.71 -4.50 2.44
C ALA A 124 5.27 -5.78 1.73
N VAL A 125 6.13 -6.29 0.85
CA VAL A 125 5.94 -7.54 0.11
C VAL A 125 7.06 -8.48 0.52
N TYR A 126 6.71 -9.72 0.80
CA TYR A 126 7.62 -10.78 1.22
C TYR A 126 7.51 -11.94 0.24
N VAL A 127 8.64 -12.54 -0.15
CA VAL A 127 8.63 -13.78 -0.92
C VAL A 127 8.51 -15.00 0.00
N PRO A 128 8.11 -16.17 -0.51
CA PRO A 128 8.10 -17.39 0.30
C PRO A 128 9.46 -17.62 0.99
N LYS A 129 9.41 -17.91 2.30
CA LYS A 129 10.57 -18.12 3.19
C LYS A 129 11.28 -16.85 3.67
N ASP A 130 10.90 -15.66 3.20
CA ASP A 130 11.36 -14.42 3.82
C ASP A 130 10.91 -14.35 5.29
N ARG A 131 11.71 -13.67 6.10
CA ARG A 131 11.39 -13.39 7.49
C ARG A 131 11.10 -11.90 7.66
N PRO A 132 9.91 -11.53 8.20
CA PRO A 132 9.63 -10.16 8.51
C PRO A 132 10.55 -9.64 9.61
N GLU A 133 10.79 -8.34 9.61
CA GLU A 133 11.56 -7.67 10.66
C GLU A 133 10.89 -7.80 12.04
N LEU A 134 11.70 -7.94 13.08
CA LEU A 134 11.21 -8.02 14.45
C LEU A 134 10.80 -6.64 14.98
N GLY A 135 9.89 -6.62 15.94
CA GLY A 135 9.44 -5.38 16.61
C GLY A 135 8.41 -4.57 15.82
N ARG A 136 7.86 -5.12 14.73
CA ARG A 136 6.79 -4.50 13.94
C ARG A 136 5.50 -5.31 14.02
N LEU A 137 4.36 -4.62 13.94
CA LEU A 137 3.05 -5.25 13.80
C LEU A 137 2.70 -5.33 12.31
N TYR A 138 2.38 -6.54 11.85
CA TYR A 138 2.01 -6.79 10.46
C TYR A 138 0.52 -7.09 10.34
N ILE A 139 -0.09 -6.55 9.29
CA ILE A 139 -1.44 -6.88 8.86
C ILE A 139 -1.29 -7.58 7.53
N ILE A 140 -1.78 -8.80 7.42
CA ILE A 140 -1.76 -9.56 6.17
C ILE A 140 -2.92 -9.04 5.33
N VAL A 141 -2.61 -8.48 4.16
CA VAL A 141 -3.61 -7.93 3.25
C VAL A 141 -3.96 -8.94 2.17
N ASP A 142 -2.93 -9.59 1.64
CA ASP A 142 -3.03 -10.67 0.67
C ASP A 142 -1.97 -11.74 1.01
N GLY A 143 -2.29 -13.00 0.73
CA GLY A 143 -1.41 -14.14 0.98
C GLY A 143 -1.55 -14.81 2.36
N GLU A 144 -0.54 -15.60 2.69
CA GLU A 144 -0.53 -16.50 3.85
C GLU A 144 0.79 -16.38 4.60
N ALA A 145 0.73 -16.37 5.94
CA ALA A 145 1.91 -16.37 6.79
C ALA A 145 1.90 -17.58 7.73
N HIS A 146 3.07 -18.17 7.96
CA HIS A 146 3.19 -19.34 8.82
C HIS A 146 3.93 -18.97 10.10
N HIS A 147 3.34 -19.28 11.26
CA HIS A 147 4.01 -19.16 12.55
C HIS A 147 3.94 -20.47 13.31
N ARG A 148 5.11 -21.09 13.55
CA ARG A 148 5.24 -22.39 14.25
C ARG A 148 4.35 -23.49 13.65
N GLY A 149 4.29 -23.56 12.32
CA GLY A 149 3.48 -24.54 11.59
C GLY A 149 1.99 -24.22 11.52
N LYS A 150 1.51 -23.15 12.17
CA LYS A 150 0.13 -22.66 12.02
C LYS A 150 0.07 -21.64 10.89
N VAL A 151 -0.92 -21.79 10.02
CA VAL A 151 -1.19 -20.86 8.91
C VAL A 151 -2.08 -19.72 9.42
N PHE A 152 -1.68 -18.51 9.11
CA PHE A 152 -2.42 -17.27 9.33
C PHE A 152 -2.76 -16.70 7.96
N ILE A 153 -4.04 -16.72 7.62
CA ILE A 153 -4.57 -16.20 6.36
C ILE A 153 -5.40 -14.97 6.68
N GLN A 154 -5.20 -13.90 5.93
CA GLN A 154 -6.13 -12.79 5.92
C GLN A 154 -6.32 -12.34 4.47
N THR A 155 -7.34 -12.91 3.83
CA THR A 155 -7.81 -12.45 2.53
C THR A 155 -8.88 -11.39 2.80
N LEU A 156 -8.50 -10.12 2.81
CA LEU A 156 -9.50 -9.05 2.70
C LEU A 156 -9.89 -9.00 1.24
N GLY A 157 -11.10 -9.50 0.95
CA GLY A 157 -11.60 -9.75 -0.41
C GLY A 157 -11.27 -8.63 -1.39
N ARG A 158 -10.80 -9.05 -2.58
CA ARG A 158 -10.65 -8.21 -3.78
C ARG A 158 -11.98 -7.61 -4.20
#